data_AF-A0A2G3E5J9-F1
#
_entry.id   AF-A0A2G3E5J9-F1
#
_cell.length_a   1.000
_cell.length_b   1.000
_cell.length_c   1.000
_cell.angle_alpha   90.00
_cell.angle_beta   90.00
_cell.angle_gamma   90.00
#
_symmetry.space_group_name_H-M   'P 1'
#
loop_
_entity.id
_entity.type
_entity.pdbx_description
1 polymer ?
#
loop_
_entity_poly.entity_id
_entity_poly.type
_entity_poly.pdbx_seq_one_letter_code
_entity_poly.pdbx_strand_id
1 'polypeptide(L)'
;MKDQQFFKSVMVGKHIPLLVLDQKWHRLYAIHGKPDQVKELEAQLNGLLARQGKLNTDLKELKKLKNNLMSDIMDHMEGAENSMDASSREKKMEDNKRLIDDINDRLEQCEDELLEIPNEIAHTNDALMLETMDYCYDFLRVNQKEAKEIDDWIQQIRIDLKKNIIRKQNREINNKEMYSYLHDIFGAEILDMFDLKEESKVEEEEAKE
;
A
#
# COMPACT_ATOMS: atom_id res chain seq x y z
N MET A 1 -3.89 18.35 9.61
CA MET A 1 -4.94 18.66 10.61
C MET A 1 -6.31 19.01 9.99
N LYS A 2 -6.42 19.95 9.02
CA LYS A 2 -7.72 20.26 8.38
C LYS A 2 -8.26 19.09 7.55
N ASP A 3 -7.38 18.37 6.87
CA ASP A 3 -7.78 17.26 5.99
C ASP A 3 -8.25 16.04 6.80
N GLN A 4 -7.57 15.67 7.90
CA GLN A 4 -8.02 14.59 8.79
C GLN A 4 -9.38 14.83 9.43
N GLN A 5 -9.72 16.06 9.83
CA GLN A 5 -11.06 16.40 10.35
C GLN A 5 -12.13 16.32 9.26
N PHE A 6 -11.80 16.77 8.05
CA PHE A 6 -12.65 16.61 6.88
C PHE A 6 -12.90 15.13 6.56
N PHE A 7 -11.84 14.31 6.51
CA PHE A 7 -11.98 12.87 6.28
C PHE A 7 -12.84 12.20 7.35
N LYS A 8 -12.61 12.48 8.64
CA LYS A 8 -13.46 11.97 9.72
C LYS A 8 -14.93 12.38 9.53
N SER A 9 -15.21 13.62 9.11
CA SER A 9 -16.58 14.09 8.87
C SER A 9 -17.26 13.40 7.68
N VAL A 10 -16.51 13.07 6.62
CA VAL A 10 -17.03 12.37 5.42
C VAL A 10 -17.25 10.88 5.66
N MET A 11 -16.56 10.32 6.66
CA MET A 11 -16.69 8.91 7.04
C MET A 11 -17.86 8.63 7.98
N VAL A 12 -18.47 9.65 8.57
CA VAL A 12 -19.67 9.46 9.40
C VAL A 12 -20.77 8.81 8.55
N GLY A 13 -21.16 7.58 8.91
CA GLY A 13 -22.21 6.81 8.24
C GLY A 13 -21.76 5.98 7.03
N LYS A 14 -20.45 5.89 6.73
CA LYS A 14 -19.92 5.01 5.68
C LYS A 14 -19.27 3.77 6.28
N HIS A 15 -19.61 2.61 5.75
CA HIS A 15 -18.99 1.35 6.14
C HIS A 15 -17.62 1.21 5.46
N ILE A 16 -16.56 1.17 6.26
CA ILE A 16 -15.19 0.98 5.78
C ILE A 16 -14.86 -0.52 5.85
N PRO A 17 -14.50 -1.16 4.72
CA PRO A 17 -14.03 -2.54 4.73
C PRO A 17 -12.75 -2.70 5.59
N LEU A 18 -12.51 -3.90 6.12
CA LEU A 18 -11.25 -4.22 6.80
C LEU A 18 -10.08 -4.15 5.82
N LEU A 19 -9.24 -3.12 5.98
CA LEU A 19 -8.21 -2.78 4.99
C LEU A 19 -7.15 -3.86 4.85
N VAL A 20 -6.76 -4.48 5.96
CA VAL A 20 -5.70 -5.51 6.01
C VAL A 20 -6.11 -6.81 5.31
N LEU A 21 -7.41 -6.97 5.01
CA LEU A 21 -7.91 -8.11 4.24
C LEU A 21 -8.00 -7.80 2.73
N ASP A 22 -7.87 -6.54 2.33
CA ASP A 22 -7.99 -6.11 0.93
C ASP A 22 -6.61 -6.09 0.23
N GLN A 23 -6.44 -6.98 -0.74
CA GLN A 23 -5.24 -7.05 -1.57
C GLN A 23 -4.93 -5.74 -2.32
N LYS A 24 -5.96 -4.96 -2.69
CA LYS A 24 -5.75 -3.67 -3.36
C LYS A 24 -5.14 -2.64 -2.41
N TRP A 25 -5.51 -2.67 -1.13
CA TRP A 25 -4.92 -1.81 -0.11
C TRP A 25 -3.41 -2.06 0.02
N HIS A 26 -2.99 -3.34 0.08
CA HIS A 26 -1.56 -3.68 0.11
C HIS A 26 -0.79 -3.17 -1.13
N ARG A 27 -1.42 -3.20 -2.31
CA ARG A 27 -0.80 -2.73 -3.55
C ARG A 27 -0.53 -1.23 -3.59
N LEU A 28 -1.22 -0.42 -2.79
CA LEU A 28 -0.97 1.02 -2.69
C LEU A 28 0.48 1.34 -2.29
N TYR A 29 1.13 0.39 -1.59
CA TYR A 29 2.48 0.55 -1.05
C TYR A 29 3.55 -0.19 -1.86
N ALA A 30 3.21 -0.80 -3.01
CA ALA A 30 4.13 -1.65 -3.75
C ALA A 30 5.36 -0.92 -4.30
N ILE A 31 5.23 0.38 -4.59
CA ILE A 31 6.27 1.17 -5.25
C ILE A 31 7.21 1.84 -4.23
N HIS A 32 6.64 2.43 -3.17
CA HIS A 32 7.38 3.28 -2.23
C HIS A 32 7.48 2.70 -0.82
N GLY A 33 6.87 1.53 -0.58
CA GLY A 33 6.83 0.90 0.73
C GLY A 33 5.77 1.51 1.65
N LYS A 34 5.55 0.84 2.79
CA LYS A 34 4.59 1.28 3.82
C LYS A 34 5.23 2.30 4.76
N PRO A 35 4.57 3.42 5.07
CA PRO A 35 4.94 4.29 6.18
C PRO A 35 4.95 3.53 7.51
N ASP A 36 5.79 3.94 8.46
CA ASP A 36 5.94 3.21 9.72
C ASP A 36 4.65 3.23 10.57
N GLN A 37 3.92 4.36 10.58
CA GLN A 37 2.61 4.45 11.24
C GLN A 37 1.59 3.46 10.65
N VAL A 38 1.61 3.30 9.31
CA VAL A 38 0.74 2.33 8.62
C VAL A 38 1.12 0.89 9.01
N LYS A 39 2.41 0.57 9.12
CA LYS A 39 2.87 -0.76 9.56
C LYS A 39 2.46 -1.05 11.00
N GLU A 40 2.56 -0.06 11.87
CA GLU A 40 2.18 -0.20 13.28
C GLU A 40 0.67 -0.46 13.42
N LEU A 41 -0.15 0.35 12.77
CA LEU A 41 -1.61 0.19 12.76
C LEU A 41 -2.04 -1.13 12.08
N GLU A 42 -1.36 -1.54 11.02
CA GLU A 42 -1.56 -2.85 10.39
C GLU A 42 -1.25 -4.00 11.35
N ALA A 43 -0.14 -3.93 12.08
CA ALA A 43 0.25 -4.95 13.05
C ALA A 43 -0.75 -5.02 14.22
N GLN A 44 -1.19 -3.86 14.72
CA GLN A 44 -2.22 -3.77 15.75
C GLN A 44 -3.54 -4.41 15.28
N LEU A 45 -4.01 -4.04 14.08
CA LEU A 45 -5.26 -4.56 13.52
C LEU A 45 -5.19 -6.07 13.24
N ASN A 46 -4.07 -6.57 12.73
CA ASN A 46 -3.84 -8.01 12.60
C ASN A 46 -3.82 -8.73 13.96
N GLY A 47 -3.24 -8.11 14.98
CA GLY A 47 -3.23 -8.62 16.35
C GLY A 47 -4.65 -8.77 16.92
N LEU A 48 -5.49 -7.75 16.73
CA LEU A 48 -6.89 -7.77 17.16
C LEU A 48 -7.70 -8.86 16.42
N LEU A 49 -7.51 -9.01 15.10
CA LEU A 49 -8.16 -10.08 14.33
C LEU A 49 -7.72 -11.47 14.80
N ALA A 50 -6.43 -11.66 15.07
CA ALA A 50 -5.92 -12.91 15.62
C ALA A 50 -6.48 -13.19 17.02
N ARG A 51 -6.59 -12.16 17.87
CA ARG A 51 -7.19 -12.27 19.21
C ARG A 51 -8.67 -12.64 19.14
N GLN A 52 -9.43 -11.99 18.26
CA GLN A 52 -10.84 -12.33 18.01
C GLN A 52 -11.00 -13.80 17.56
N GLY A 53 -10.14 -14.26 16.66
CA GLY A 53 -10.13 -15.66 16.21
C GLY A 53 -9.82 -16.64 17.35
N LYS A 54 -8.86 -16.29 18.21
CA LYS A 54 -8.50 -17.10 19.38
C LYS A 54 -9.64 -17.18 20.38
N LEU A 55 -10.23 -16.05 20.78
CA LEU A 55 -11.36 -16.02 21.73
C LEU A 55 -12.55 -16.84 21.24
N ASN A 56 -12.87 -16.80 19.95
CA ASN A 56 -13.92 -17.64 19.37
C ASN A 56 -13.62 -19.14 19.45
N THR A 57 -12.34 -19.52 19.38
CA THR A 57 -11.90 -20.91 19.52
C THR A 57 -11.94 -21.33 20.98
N ASP A 58 -11.36 -20.51 21.86
CA ASP A 58 -11.32 -20.73 23.31
C ASP A 58 -12.74 -20.85 23.89
N LEU A 59 -13.66 -19.98 23.49
CA LEU A 59 -15.06 -20.01 23.91
C LEU A 59 -15.75 -21.33 23.48
N LYS A 60 -15.50 -21.81 22.26
CA LYS A 60 -16.04 -23.11 21.79
C LYS A 60 -15.46 -24.27 22.59
N GLU A 61 -14.17 -24.25 22.90
CA GLU A 61 -13.50 -25.30 23.66
C GLU A 61 -13.95 -25.31 25.13
N LEU A 62 -14.05 -24.15 25.77
CA LEU A 62 -14.54 -24.00 27.14
C LEU A 62 -16.01 -24.47 27.26
N LYS A 63 -16.88 -24.13 26.30
CA LYS A 63 -18.27 -24.63 26.29
C LYS A 63 -18.33 -26.15 26.17
N LYS A 64 -17.48 -26.76 25.34
CA LYS A 64 -17.38 -28.23 25.24
C LYS A 64 -16.88 -28.86 26.55
N LEU A 65 -15.83 -28.29 27.14
CA LEU A 65 -15.23 -28.81 28.36
C LEU A 65 -16.20 -28.71 29.55
N LYS A 66 -16.94 -27.59 29.64
CA LYS A 66 -18.04 -27.43 30.61
C LYS A 66 -19.12 -28.50 30.44
N ASN A 67 -19.54 -28.78 29.20
CA ASN A 67 -20.55 -29.80 28.92
C ASN A 67 -20.06 -31.21 29.29
N ASN A 68 -18.81 -31.54 29.00
CA ASN A 68 -18.21 -32.82 29.37
C ASN A 68 -18.17 -33.00 30.90
N LEU A 69 -17.72 -31.99 31.64
CA LEU A 69 -17.71 -32.02 33.11
C LEU A 69 -19.13 -32.14 33.69
N MET A 70 -20.13 -31.48 33.09
CA MET A 70 -21.53 -31.64 33.52
C MET A 70 -22.07 -33.05 33.25
N SER A 71 -21.71 -33.66 32.12
CA SER A 71 -22.05 -35.06 31.82
C SER A 71 -21.42 -36.00 32.83
N ASP A 72 -20.11 -35.84 33.11
CA ASP A 72 -19.39 -36.66 34.08
C ASP A 72 -20.02 -36.56 35.48
N ILE A 73 -20.49 -35.37 35.88
CA ILE A 73 -21.23 -35.17 37.14
C ILE A 73 -22.56 -35.95 37.15
N MET A 74 -23.34 -35.91 36.06
CA MET A 74 -24.60 -36.65 35.96
C MET A 74 -24.38 -38.18 35.96
N ASP A 75 -23.40 -38.66 35.21
CA ASP A 75 -23.05 -40.09 35.13
C ASP A 75 -22.61 -40.64 36.50
N HIS A 76 -21.87 -39.85 37.27
CA HIS A 76 -21.48 -40.20 38.64
C HIS A 76 -22.65 -40.15 39.63
N MET A 77 -23.74 -39.44 39.32
CA MET A 77 -24.95 -39.34 40.16
C MET A 77 -25.92 -40.52 39.91
N GLU A 78 -26.03 -41.02 38.68
CA GLU A 78 -26.86 -42.18 38.33
C GLU A 78 -26.21 -43.54 38.72
N GLY A 79 -24.88 -43.63 38.77
CA GLY A 79 -24.13 -44.85 39.15
C GLY A 79 -24.12 -45.22 40.65
N ALA A 80 -25.09 -44.72 41.44
CA ALA A 80 -25.08 -44.77 42.91
C ALA A 80 -25.38 -46.15 43.55
N GLU A 81 -25.74 -47.18 42.78
CA GLU A 81 -26.19 -48.47 43.36
C GLU A 81 -25.10 -49.41 43.89
N ASN A 82 -23.80 -49.20 43.63
CA ASN A 82 -22.75 -50.11 44.09
C ASN A 82 -21.67 -49.43 44.96
N SER A 83 -21.50 -49.96 46.18
CA SER A 83 -20.69 -49.39 47.27
C SER A 83 -19.27 -50.00 47.35
N MET A 84 -18.28 -49.11 47.38
CA MET A 84 -16.93 -49.22 48.00
C MET A 84 -16.09 -47.96 47.70
N ASP A 85 -16.52 -47.11 46.76
CA ASP A 85 -15.75 -45.97 46.26
C ASP A 85 -16.51 -44.62 46.36
N ALA A 86 -17.30 -44.43 47.42
CA ALA A 86 -18.16 -43.25 47.60
C ALA A 86 -17.36 -41.96 47.87
N SER A 87 -16.33 -42.03 48.71
CA SER A 87 -15.50 -40.87 49.09
C SER A 87 -14.65 -40.33 47.92
N SER A 88 -14.16 -41.20 47.03
CA SER A 88 -13.40 -40.76 45.85
C SER A 88 -14.30 -40.13 44.77
N ARG A 89 -15.54 -40.62 44.62
CA ARG A 89 -16.57 -40.03 43.76
C ARG A 89 -16.98 -38.65 44.21
N GLU A 90 -17.22 -38.47 45.51
CA GLU A 90 -17.61 -37.19 46.10
C GLU A 90 -16.53 -36.13 45.87
N LYS A 91 -15.26 -36.51 46.05
CA LYS A 91 -14.10 -35.65 45.76
C LYS A 91 -13.98 -35.27 44.28
N LYS A 92 -14.18 -36.22 43.36
CA LYS A 92 -14.21 -35.95 41.90
C LYS A 92 -15.35 -35.02 41.51
N MET A 93 -16.52 -35.16 42.16
CA MET A 93 -17.68 -34.32 41.91
C MET A 93 -17.44 -32.88 42.41
N GLU A 94 -16.77 -32.72 43.55
CA GLU A 94 -16.35 -31.43 44.09
C GLU A 94 -15.28 -30.76 43.21
N ASP A 95 -14.28 -31.52 42.76
CA ASP A 95 -13.25 -31.06 41.83
C ASP A 95 -13.88 -30.62 40.48
N ASN A 96 -14.83 -31.39 39.94
CA ASN A 96 -15.55 -31.05 38.71
C ASN A 96 -16.41 -29.79 38.87
N LYS A 97 -17.05 -29.58 40.03
CA LYS A 97 -17.79 -28.33 40.32
C LYS A 97 -16.86 -27.13 40.35
N ARG A 98 -15.72 -27.23 41.05
CA ARG A 98 -14.72 -26.16 41.07
C ARG A 98 -14.20 -25.83 39.67
N LEU A 99 -13.92 -26.86 38.86
CA LEU A 99 -13.50 -26.67 37.47
C LEU A 99 -14.59 -26.00 36.62
N ILE A 100 -15.86 -26.33 36.83
CA ILE A 100 -16.98 -25.68 36.14
C ILE A 100 -17.06 -24.20 36.50
N ASP A 101 -16.87 -23.85 37.77
CA ASP A 101 -16.85 -22.45 38.21
C ASP A 101 -15.68 -21.69 37.56
N ASP A 102 -14.46 -22.24 37.57
CA ASP A 102 -13.29 -21.67 36.88
C ASP A 102 -13.54 -21.49 35.35
N ILE A 103 -14.27 -22.42 34.73
CA ILE A 103 -14.63 -22.33 33.31
C ILE A 103 -15.70 -21.25 33.08
N ASN A 104 -16.66 -21.08 33.99
CA ASN A 104 -17.66 -20.03 33.90
C ASN A 104 -17.00 -18.65 33.95
N ASP A 105 -16.08 -18.43 34.89
CA ASP A 105 -15.34 -17.17 35.01
C ASP A 105 -14.54 -16.87 33.74
N ARG A 106 -13.87 -17.89 33.17
CA ARG A 106 -13.16 -17.74 31.88
C ARG A 106 -14.09 -17.49 30.70
N LEU A 107 -15.27 -18.11 30.68
CA LEU A 107 -16.27 -17.89 29.65
C LEU A 107 -16.78 -16.44 29.69
N GLU A 108 -17.07 -15.93 30.89
CA GLU A 108 -17.49 -14.54 31.08
C GLU A 108 -16.42 -13.57 30.59
N GLN A 109 -15.15 -13.76 30.98
CA GLN A 109 -14.03 -12.96 30.49
C GLN A 109 -13.89 -12.99 28.96
N CYS A 110 -14.04 -14.16 28.34
CA CYS A 110 -13.99 -14.29 26.88
C CYS A 110 -15.18 -13.60 26.19
N GLU A 111 -16.37 -13.68 26.77
CA GLU A 111 -17.59 -13.04 26.24
C GLU A 111 -17.51 -11.52 26.35
N ASP A 112 -17.01 -10.99 27.48
CA ASP A 112 -16.75 -9.56 27.68
C ASP A 112 -15.73 -9.02 26.68
N GLU A 113 -14.58 -9.70 26.51
CA GLU A 113 -13.57 -9.26 25.55
C GLU A 113 -14.08 -9.32 24.10
N LEU A 114 -14.94 -10.29 23.78
CA LEU A 114 -15.59 -10.39 22.45
C LEU A 114 -16.61 -9.26 22.20
N LEU A 115 -17.15 -8.61 23.24
CA LEU A 115 -18.00 -7.43 23.08
C LEU A 115 -17.19 -6.18 22.74
N GLU A 116 -15.96 -6.06 23.27
CA GLU A 116 -15.11 -4.88 23.10
C GLU A 116 -14.30 -4.91 21.80
N ILE A 117 -13.72 -6.07 21.47
CA ILE A 117 -12.84 -6.26 20.30
C ILE A 117 -13.39 -5.72 18.98
N PRO A 118 -14.68 -5.90 18.63
CA PRO A 118 -15.22 -5.36 17.39
C PRO A 118 -15.10 -3.84 17.30
N ASN A 119 -15.26 -3.13 18.42
CA ASN A 119 -15.10 -1.67 18.47
C ASN A 119 -13.63 -1.26 18.32
N GLU A 120 -12.71 -2.00 18.95
CA GLU A 120 -11.26 -1.77 18.80
C GLU A 120 -10.80 -2.02 17.36
N ILE A 121 -11.29 -3.08 16.72
CA ILE A 121 -11.04 -3.40 15.31
C ILE A 121 -11.54 -2.26 14.43
N ALA A 122 -12.77 -1.79 14.63
CA ALA A 122 -13.34 -0.69 13.86
C ALA A 122 -12.51 0.59 14.04
N HIS A 123 -12.18 0.95 15.27
CA HIS A 123 -11.39 2.13 15.58
C HIS A 123 -9.99 2.10 14.97
N THR A 124 -9.30 0.96 15.08
CA THR A 124 -7.95 0.76 14.52
C THR A 124 -8.00 0.76 12.99
N ASN A 125 -9.03 0.17 12.39
CA ASN A 125 -9.23 0.18 10.93
C ASN A 125 -9.53 1.60 10.41
N ASP A 126 -10.28 2.40 11.14
CA ASP A 126 -10.54 3.80 10.80
C ASP A 126 -9.26 4.65 10.88
N ALA A 127 -8.45 4.44 11.92
CA ALA A 127 -7.16 5.10 12.05
C ALA A 127 -6.22 4.71 10.89
N LEU A 128 -6.15 3.41 10.56
CA LEU A 128 -5.36 2.90 9.44
C LEU A 128 -5.83 3.50 8.10
N MET A 129 -7.14 3.67 7.93
CA MET A 129 -7.72 4.28 6.74
C MET A 129 -7.31 5.74 6.59
N LEU A 130 -7.40 6.52 7.66
CA LEU A 130 -7.01 7.93 7.65
C LEU A 130 -5.56 8.10 7.25
N GLU A 131 -4.68 7.27 7.81
CA GLU A 131 -3.24 7.35 7.53
C GLU A 131 -2.90 6.85 6.12
N THR A 132 -3.64 5.85 5.63
CA THR A 132 -3.57 5.44 4.23
C THR A 132 -3.98 6.59 3.29
N MET A 133 -5.06 7.30 3.60
CA MET A 133 -5.53 8.40 2.77
C MET A 133 -4.55 9.57 2.74
N ASP A 134 -4.02 9.96 3.91
CA ASP A 134 -3.06 11.06 4.01
C ASP A 134 -1.83 10.78 3.13
N TYR A 135 -1.26 9.57 3.28
CA TYR A 135 -0.16 9.10 2.46
C TYR A 135 -0.48 9.08 0.95
N CYS A 136 -1.60 8.48 0.56
CA CYS A 136 -1.95 8.33 -0.85
C CYS A 136 -2.23 9.68 -1.54
N TYR A 137 -2.90 10.62 -0.86
CA TYR A 137 -3.19 11.92 -1.46
C TYR A 137 -1.96 12.81 -1.57
N ASP A 138 -1.05 12.76 -0.58
CA ASP A 138 0.24 13.44 -0.69
C ASP A 138 1.05 12.90 -1.87
N PHE A 139 1.10 11.58 -2.02
CA PHE A 139 1.76 10.92 -3.15
C PHE A 139 1.15 11.32 -4.50
N LEU A 140 -0.18 11.28 -4.63
CA LEU A 140 -0.88 11.71 -5.85
C LEU A 140 -0.60 13.17 -6.19
N ARG A 141 -0.58 14.05 -5.19
CA ARG A 141 -0.31 15.48 -5.38
C ARG A 141 1.11 15.72 -5.89
N VAL A 142 2.10 15.02 -5.33
CA VAL A 142 3.50 15.11 -5.77
C VAL A 142 3.62 14.62 -7.22
N ASN A 143 3.10 13.42 -7.52
CA ASN A 143 3.15 12.87 -8.88
C ASN A 143 2.47 13.76 -9.91
N GLN A 144 1.32 14.35 -9.59
CA GLN A 144 0.61 15.23 -10.51
C GLN A 144 1.42 16.51 -10.79
N LYS A 145 2.10 17.04 -9.77
CA LYS A 145 2.99 18.19 -9.92
C LYS A 145 4.19 17.86 -10.80
N GLU A 146 4.89 16.76 -10.51
CA GLU A 146 6.05 16.31 -11.29
C GLU A 146 5.67 15.99 -12.74
N ALA A 147 4.54 15.32 -12.97
CA ALA A 147 4.03 15.04 -14.30
C ALA A 147 3.77 16.33 -15.09
N LYS A 148 3.24 17.38 -14.44
CA LYS A 148 3.02 18.67 -15.07
C LYS A 148 4.33 19.39 -15.38
N GLU A 149 5.30 19.38 -14.45
CA GLU A 149 6.64 19.96 -14.69
C GLU A 149 7.34 19.29 -15.88
N ILE A 150 7.22 17.95 -15.99
CA ILE A 150 7.74 17.20 -17.14
C ILE A 150 7.01 17.59 -18.43
N ASP A 151 5.68 17.72 -18.42
CA ASP A 151 4.93 18.12 -19.62
C ASP A 151 5.32 19.53 -20.09
N ASP A 152 5.40 20.49 -19.16
CA ASP A 152 5.83 21.86 -19.45
C ASP A 152 7.26 21.88 -20.05
N TRP A 153 8.18 21.07 -19.50
CA TRP A 153 9.52 20.90 -20.03
C TRP A 153 9.53 20.28 -21.44
N ILE A 154 8.73 19.23 -21.68
CA ILE A 154 8.57 18.60 -23.00
C ILE A 154 8.07 19.61 -24.02
N GLN A 155 7.07 20.43 -23.67
CA GLN A 155 6.55 21.46 -24.58
C GLN A 155 7.61 22.48 -24.94
N GLN A 156 8.39 22.94 -23.96
CA GLN A 156 9.45 23.91 -24.20
C GLN A 156 10.52 23.34 -25.15
N ILE A 157 10.96 22.10 -24.91
CA ILE A 157 11.93 21.42 -25.79
C ILE A 157 11.37 21.26 -27.21
N ARG A 158 10.08 20.94 -27.36
CA ARG A 158 9.45 20.85 -28.70
C ARG A 158 9.46 22.18 -29.43
N ILE A 159 9.22 23.29 -28.74
CA ILE A 159 9.27 24.63 -29.33
C ILE A 159 10.68 24.94 -29.81
N ASP A 160 11.67 24.70 -28.97
CA ASP A 160 13.06 25.03 -29.30
C ASP A 160 13.61 24.12 -30.41
N LEU A 161 13.20 22.84 -30.43
CA LEU A 161 13.48 21.94 -31.54
C LEU A 161 12.90 22.47 -32.86
N LYS A 162 11.63 22.91 -32.88
CA LYS A 162 11.00 23.50 -34.08
C LYS A 162 11.77 24.73 -34.56
N LYS A 163 12.18 25.63 -33.65
CA LYS A 163 12.99 26.81 -34.00
C LYS A 163 14.32 26.41 -34.62
N ASN A 164 15.00 25.42 -34.07
CA ASN A 164 16.30 24.97 -34.58
C ASN A 164 16.16 24.27 -35.94
N ILE A 165 15.09 23.52 -36.17
CA ILE A 165 14.78 22.95 -37.49
C ILE A 165 14.64 24.07 -38.53
N ILE A 166 13.86 25.11 -38.25
CA ILE A 166 13.68 26.24 -39.18
C ILE A 166 15.01 26.97 -39.41
N ARG A 167 15.79 27.22 -38.35
CA ARG A 167 17.12 27.85 -38.48
C ARG A 167 18.06 27.04 -39.36
N LYS A 168 18.07 25.71 -39.21
CA LYS A 168 18.84 24.81 -40.06
C LYS A 168 18.39 24.91 -41.52
N GLN A 169 17.09 24.79 -41.77
CA GLN A 169 16.52 24.88 -43.12
C GLN A 169 16.84 26.22 -43.80
N ASN A 170 16.70 27.35 -43.08
CA ASN A 170 17.05 28.67 -43.62
C ASN A 170 18.53 28.79 -43.99
N ARG A 171 19.43 28.22 -43.17
CA ARG A 171 20.86 28.19 -43.50
C ARG A 171 21.14 27.33 -44.73
N GLU A 172 20.52 26.16 -44.83
CA GLU A 172 20.66 25.29 -46.00
C GLU A 172 20.14 25.95 -47.29
N ILE A 173 19.00 26.65 -47.22
CA ILE A 173 18.45 27.40 -48.36
C ILE A 173 19.40 28.54 -48.74
N ASN A 174 19.80 29.38 -47.78
CA ASN A 174 20.69 30.51 -48.03
C ASN A 174 22.04 30.04 -48.59
N ASN A 175 22.60 28.93 -48.09
CA ASN A 175 23.82 28.37 -48.63
C ASN A 175 23.64 27.97 -50.10
N LYS A 176 22.55 27.27 -50.44
CA LYS A 176 22.26 26.89 -51.83
C LYS A 176 22.09 28.11 -52.74
N GLU A 177 21.38 29.13 -52.28
CA GLU A 177 21.20 30.39 -53.02
C GLU A 177 22.53 31.11 -53.24
N MET A 178 23.35 31.22 -52.20
CA MET A 178 24.68 31.82 -52.29
C MET A 178 25.56 31.07 -53.28
N TYR A 179 25.60 29.72 -53.21
CA TYR A 179 26.35 28.92 -54.18
C TYR A 179 25.83 29.10 -55.60
N SER A 180 24.50 29.17 -55.79
CA SER A 180 23.92 29.49 -57.11
C SER A 180 24.37 30.86 -57.60
N TYR A 181 24.33 31.89 -56.76
CA TYR A 181 24.76 33.24 -57.12
C TYR A 181 26.25 33.31 -57.44
N LEU A 182 27.09 32.64 -56.65
CA LEU A 182 28.51 32.55 -56.94
C LEU A 182 28.71 31.90 -58.32
N HIS A 183 28.00 30.81 -58.60
CA HIS A 183 28.10 30.09 -59.87
C HIS A 183 27.67 30.96 -61.05
N ASP A 184 26.59 31.71 -60.91
CA ASP A 184 26.10 32.63 -61.95
C ASP A 184 27.05 33.82 -62.19
N ILE A 185 27.74 34.31 -61.15
CA ILE A 185 28.64 35.48 -61.25
C ILE A 185 30.03 35.09 -61.76
N PHE A 186 30.63 34.04 -61.20
CA PHE A 186 32.04 33.69 -61.42
C PHE A 186 32.23 32.51 -62.38
N GLY A 187 31.17 31.74 -62.66
CA GLY A 187 31.24 30.55 -63.50
C GLY A 187 31.77 29.31 -62.77
N ALA A 188 31.39 28.14 -63.27
CA ALA A 188 31.68 26.82 -62.68
C ALA A 188 33.18 26.59 -62.43
N GLU A 189 34.01 26.86 -63.43
CA GLU A 189 35.44 26.53 -63.40
C GLU A 189 36.21 27.27 -62.29
N ILE A 190 35.80 28.50 -61.95
CA ILE A 190 36.45 29.27 -60.89
C ILE A 190 36.01 28.74 -59.51
N LEU A 191 34.74 28.38 -59.35
CA LEU A 191 34.22 27.82 -58.10
C LEU A 191 34.81 26.45 -57.77
N ASP A 192 34.91 25.56 -58.76
CA ASP A 192 35.47 24.22 -58.58
C ASP A 192 36.91 24.31 -58.02
N MET A 193 37.70 25.30 -58.46
CA MET A 193 39.04 25.54 -57.92
C MET A 193 39.04 26.04 -56.47
N PHE A 194 38.02 26.81 -56.06
CA PHE A 194 37.88 27.29 -54.68
C PHE A 194 37.35 26.20 -53.75
N ASP A 195 36.41 25.36 -54.20
CA ASP A 195 35.87 24.27 -53.40
C ASP A 195 36.95 23.21 -53.08
N LEU A 196 37.80 22.84 -54.05
CA LEU A 196 38.98 21.98 -53.83
C LEU A 196 39.92 22.51 -52.74
N LYS A 197 40.02 23.84 -52.62
CA LYS A 197 40.86 24.50 -51.61
C LYS A 197 40.21 24.50 -50.23
N GLU A 198 38.88 24.53 -50.13
CA GLU A 198 38.20 24.44 -48.85
C GLU A 198 38.14 23.00 -48.34
N GLU A 199 37.92 22.00 -49.22
CA GLU A 199 37.97 20.58 -48.86
C GLU A 199 39.32 20.18 -48.24
N SER A 200 40.42 20.60 -48.87
CA SER A 200 41.78 20.35 -48.34
C SER A 200 42.05 21.00 -46.98
N LYS A 201 41.44 22.14 -46.66
CA LYS A 201 41.56 22.76 -45.33
C LYS A 201 40.80 22.02 -44.26
N VAL A 202 39.60 21.53 -44.57
CA VAL A 202 38.77 20.75 -43.62
C VAL A 202 39.49 19.46 -43.25
N GLU A 203 40.07 18.76 -44.22
CA GLU A 203 40.89 17.55 -43.98
C GLU A 203 42.12 17.84 -43.10
N GLU A 204 42.76 18.99 -43.26
CA GLU A 204 43.89 19.42 -42.42
C GLU A 204 43.50 19.83 -40.99
N GLU A 205 42.25 20.25 -40.76
CA GLU A 205 41.73 20.58 -39.42
C GLU A 205 41.30 19.32 -38.67
N GLU A 206 40.62 18.39 -39.36
CA GLU A 206 40.23 17.08 -38.79
C GLU A 206 41.44 16.20 -38.46
N ALA A 207 42.54 16.31 -39.21
CA ALA A 207 43.79 15.59 -38.90
C ALA A 207 44.57 16.15 -37.69
N LYS A 208 44.15 17.31 -37.15
CA LYS A 208 44.77 17.97 -35.99
C LYS A 208 44.00 17.77 -34.68
N GLU A 209 42.76 17.28 -34.74
CA GLU A 209 42.01 16.78 -33.57
C GLU A 209 42.34 15.30 -33.27
#